data_AF-A0A844T5W0-F1
#
_entry.id   AF-A0A844T5W0-F1
#
_cell.length_a   1.000
_cell.length_b   1.000
_cell.length_c   1.000
_cell.angle_alpha   90.00
_cell.angle_beta   90.00
_cell.angle_gamma   90.00
#
_symmetry.space_group_name_H-M   'P 1'
#
loop_
_entity.id
_entity.type
_entity.pdbx_description
1 polymer ?
#
loop_
_entity_poly.entity_id
_entity_poly.type
_entity_poly.pdbx_seq_one_letter_code
_entity_poly.pdbx_strand_id
1 'polypeptide(L)'
;MKKTVQVGLVGMHIGHKSETSPQWIWATFEQIDNLDVDRVAHPNLRPSFFDPDCPLCTVNVQPQLDRKTRLYPRIPVQASRTISIPSDKVALNREAQAVLAKLGSVWQYYELVDTQWPTYPSSKPSAWNSGLSQAVSNKPGGQPTPVFLTNITMETYFQSGNQPACNQEENVPNNVNCPSDYASLPPGALSRPILPIRRSGQRRSTTVHLQSPE
;
A
#
# COMPACT_ATOMS: atom_id res chain seq x y z
N MET A 1 1.40 -36.37 -8.95
CA MET A 1 1.39 -35.78 -10.30
C MET A 1 1.66 -34.29 -10.18
N LYS A 2 2.53 -33.71 -11.01
CA LYS A 2 2.73 -32.25 -11.05
C LYS A 2 1.59 -31.63 -11.86
N LYS A 3 0.86 -30.67 -11.29
CA LYS A 3 -0.20 -29.91 -11.99
C LYS A 3 0.41 -28.61 -12.50
N THR A 4 0.49 -28.46 -13.81
CA THR A 4 0.85 -27.18 -14.42
C THR A 4 -0.38 -26.28 -14.42
N VAL A 5 -0.21 -25.05 -13.96
CA VAL A 5 -1.25 -24.02 -13.97
C VAL A 5 -0.70 -22.79 -14.71
N GLN A 6 -1.56 -22.16 -15.51
CA GLN A 6 -1.25 -20.87 -16.10
C GLN A 6 -1.56 -19.78 -15.08
N VAL A 7 -0.64 -18.82 -14.94
CA VAL A 7 -0.76 -17.68 -14.03
C VAL A 7 -0.46 -16.39 -14.79
N GLY A 8 -1.08 -15.29 -14.36
CA GLY A 8 -0.77 -13.95 -14.83
C GLY A 8 0.10 -13.20 -13.82
N LEU A 9 1.00 -12.35 -14.30
CA LEU A 9 1.67 -11.37 -13.46
C LEU A 9 0.69 -10.21 -13.24
N VAL A 10 0.49 -9.83 -11.98
CA VAL A 10 -0.51 -8.82 -11.58
C VAL A 10 0.12 -7.58 -10.95
N GLY A 11 1.35 -7.72 -10.48
CA GLY A 11 2.13 -6.65 -9.90
C GLY A 11 3.58 -7.09 -9.72
N MET A 12 4.50 -6.13 -9.64
CA MET A 12 5.91 -6.41 -9.42
C MET A 12 6.63 -5.24 -8.77
N HIS A 13 7.69 -5.57 -8.05
CA HIS A 13 8.69 -4.63 -7.59
C HIS A 13 9.96 -4.77 -8.42
N ILE A 14 10.53 -3.63 -8.81
CA ILE A 14 11.87 -3.55 -9.39
C ILE A 14 12.74 -2.77 -8.42
N GLY A 15 13.65 -3.48 -7.77
CA GLY A 15 14.71 -2.89 -6.95
C GLY A 15 15.95 -2.63 -7.80
N HIS A 16 16.53 -1.43 -7.70
CA HIS A 16 17.77 -1.07 -8.38
C HIS A 16 18.77 -0.41 -7.43
N LYS A 17 20.06 -0.68 -7.68
CA LYS A 17 21.20 0.03 -7.08
C LYS A 17 22.13 0.47 -8.19
N SER A 18 22.68 1.67 -8.05
CA SER A 18 23.71 2.20 -8.94
C SER A 18 24.95 2.59 -8.13
N GLU A 19 26.03 2.92 -8.82
CA GLU A 19 27.25 3.44 -8.17
C GLU A 19 26.96 4.72 -7.35
N THR A 20 26.08 5.58 -7.85
CA THR A 20 25.69 6.84 -7.21
C THR A 20 24.53 6.68 -6.22
N SER A 21 23.87 5.52 -6.18
CA SER A 21 22.77 5.19 -5.27
C SER A 21 22.99 3.80 -4.66
N PRO A 22 23.85 3.69 -3.63
CA PRO A 22 24.18 2.40 -3.02
C PRO A 22 23.04 1.81 -2.18
N GLN A 23 22.04 2.62 -1.86
CA GLN A 23 20.78 2.16 -1.27
C GLN A 23 19.75 1.83 -2.35
N TRP A 24 18.86 0.90 -2.01
CA TRP A 24 17.83 0.45 -2.93
C TRP A 24 16.88 1.58 -3.31
N ILE A 25 16.69 1.74 -4.62
CA ILE A 25 15.57 2.45 -5.21
C ILE A 25 14.53 1.39 -5.58
N TRP A 26 13.28 1.60 -5.18
CA TRP A 26 12.19 0.64 -5.34
C TRP A 26 11.12 1.23 -6.24
N ALA A 27 10.91 0.67 -7.43
CA ALA A 27 9.75 1.00 -8.27
C ALA A 27 8.70 -0.10 -8.14
N THR A 28 7.43 0.28 -8.04
CA THR A 28 6.32 -0.68 -8.01
C THR A 28 5.40 -0.51 -9.20
N PHE A 29 5.06 -1.62 -9.83
CA PHE A 29 4.24 -1.68 -11.03
C PHE A 29 3.05 -2.58 -10.80
N GLU A 30 1.94 -2.23 -11.44
CA GLU A 30 0.70 -2.98 -11.36
C GLU A 30 0.13 -3.20 -12.76
N GLN A 31 -0.61 -4.28 -12.94
CA GLN A 31 -1.41 -4.48 -14.14
C GLN A 31 -2.63 -3.55 -14.10
N ILE A 32 -2.94 -2.89 -15.22
CA ILE A 32 -3.92 -1.78 -15.30
C ILE A 32 -5.37 -2.21 -15.00
N ASP A 33 -5.69 -3.48 -15.21
CA ASP A 33 -7.02 -4.10 -15.05
C ASP A 33 -7.19 -4.74 -13.66
N ASN A 34 -6.35 -4.42 -12.69
CA ASN A 34 -6.48 -4.99 -11.35
C ASN A 34 -7.71 -4.48 -10.60
N LEU A 35 -7.99 -3.16 -10.68
CA LEU A 35 -9.08 -2.51 -9.91
C LEU A 35 -10.25 -2.06 -10.77
N ASP A 36 -9.98 -1.65 -12.00
CA ASP A 36 -10.99 -1.17 -12.93
C ASP A 36 -10.60 -1.56 -14.35
N VAL A 37 -11.56 -1.58 -15.26
CA VAL A 37 -11.38 -1.98 -16.66
C VAL A 37 -12.21 -1.09 -17.56
N ASP A 38 -11.72 -0.77 -18.75
CA ASP A 38 -12.54 -0.08 -19.75
C ASP A 38 -13.59 -1.05 -20.32
N ARG A 39 -14.78 -1.03 -19.71
CA ARG A 39 -15.91 -1.86 -20.15
C ARG A 39 -16.52 -1.43 -21.47
N VAL A 40 -16.26 -0.20 -21.94
CA VAL A 40 -16.76 0.26 -23.24
C VAL A 40 -15.91 -0.37 -24.35
N ALA A 41 -14.59 -0.34 -24.20
CA ALA A 41 -13.68 -1.01 -25.12
C ALA A 41 -13.69 -2.55 -24.95
N HIS A 42 -13.89 -3.03 -23.72
CA HIS A 42 -13.77 -4.45 -23.35
C HIS A 42 -14.95 -4.92 -22.48
N PRO A 43 -16.15 -5.12 -23.05
CA PRO A 43 -17.38 -5.37 -22.29
C PRO A 43 -17.38 -6.65 -21.45
N ASN A 44 -16.54 -7.63 -21.80
CA ASN A 44 -16.42 -8.90 -21.09
C ASN A 44 -15.27 -8.93 -20.09
N LEU A 45 -14.44 -7.89 -20.05
CA LEU A 45 -13.31 -7.82 -19.12
C LEU A 45 -13.83 -7.44 -17.73
N ARG A 46 -13.25 -8.05 -16.70
CA ARG A 46 -13.58 -7.79 -15.30
C ARG A 46 -12.27 -7.51 -14.54
N PRO A 47 -12.29 -6.61 -13.54
CA PRO A 47 -11.09 -6.38 -12.76
C PRO A 47 -10.64 -7.63 -12.01
N SER A 48 -9.34 -7.80 -11.83
CA SER A 48 -8.77 -9.01 -11.24
C SER A 48 -8.92 -9.07 -9.71
N PHE A 49 -8.94 -7.92 -9.02
CA PHE A 49 -8.93 -7.82 -7.56
C PHE A 49 -10.07 -6.96 -6.99
N PHE A 50 -11.03 -6.57 -7.82
CA PHE A 50 -12.18 -5.79 -7.41
C PHE A 50 -13.44 -6.29 -8.11
N ASP A 51 -14.51 -6.55 -7.33
CA ASP A 51 -15.80 -6.95 -7.86
C ASP A 51 -16.77 -5.76 -7.84
N PRO A 52 -17.01 -5.10 -8.97
CA PRO A 52 -17.92 -3.96 -9.03
C PRO A 52 -19.39 -4.36 -8.84
N ASP A 53 -19.72 -5.65 -8.91
CA ASP A 53 -21.09 -6.13 -8.63
C ASP A 53 -21.31 -6.33 -7.12
N CYS A 54 -20.29 -6.11 -6.28
CA CYS A 54 -20.38 -6.11 -4.82
C CYS A 54 -20.05 -4.75 -4.18
N PRO A 55 -20.89 -3.71 -4.35
CA PRO A 55 -20.62 -2.36 -3.83
C PRO A 55 -20.64 -2.29 -2.29
N LEU A 56 -21.21 -3.29 -1.61
CA LEU A 56 -21.25 -3.38 -0.14
C LEU A 56 -20.14 -4.25 0.45
N CYS A 57 -19.31 -4.88 -0.40
CA CYS A 57 -18.17 -5.65 0.09
C CYS A 57 -17.11 -4.71 0.68
N THR A 58 -16.57 -5.07 1.83
CA THR A 58 -15.50 -4.31 2.47
C THR A 58 -14.18 -4.54 1.74
N VAL A 59 -13.51 -3.45 1.37
CA VAL A 59 -12.20 -3.47 0.71
C VAL A 59 -11.06 -3.59 1.73
N ASN A 60 -9.94 -4.16 1.30
CA ASN A 60 -8.70 -4.27 2.05
C ASN A 60 -8.85 -4.95 3.43
N VAL A 61 -9.71 -5.97 3.52
CA VAL A 61 -9.90 -6.77 4.75
C VAL A 61 -9.18 -8.11 4.61
N GLN A 62 -8.30 -8.41 5.56
CA GLN A 62 -7.61 -9.69 5.62
C GLN A 62 -8.61 -10.85 5.79
N PRO A 63 -8.43 -11.97 5.07
CA PRO A 63 -9.24 -13.17 5.28
C PRO A 63 -9.23 -13.58 6.75
N GLN A 64 -10.41 -13.83 7.31
CA GLN A 64 -10.54 -14.28 8.69
C GLN A 64 -10.50 -15.81 8.76
N LEU A 65 -9.72 -16.33 9.71
CA LEU A 65 -9.66 -17.78 9.95
C LEU A 65 -11.00 -18.26 10.50
N ASP A 66 -11.62 -19.24 9.85
CA ASP A 66 -12.78 -19.91 10.42
C ASP A 66 -12.34 -20.70 11.66
N ARG A 67 -12.88 -20.33 12.83
CA ARG A 67 -12.51 -20.96 14.11
C ARG A 67 -12.92 -22.42 14.21
N LYS A 68 -13.97 -22.84 13.48
CA LYS A 68 -14.48 -24.23 13.49
C LYS A 68 -13.66 -25.11 12.57
N THR A 69 -13.47 -24.69 11.32
CA THR A 69 -12.77 -25.49 10.31
C THR A 69 -11.26 -25.32 10.35
N ARG A 70 -10.77 -24.26 11.02
CA ARG A 70 -9.35 -23.86 11.06
C ARG A 70 -8.77 -23.62 9.66
N LEU A 71 -9.63 -23.20 8.73
CA LEU A 71 -9.28 -22.86 7.36
C LEU A 71 -9.65 -21.42 7.05
N TYR A 72 -8.89 -20.79 6.16
CA TYR A 72 -9.31 -19.52 5.57
C TYR A 72 -10.34 -19.80 4.46
N PRO A 73 -11.50 -19.13 4.47
CA PRO A 73 -12.44 -19.21 3.37
C PRO A 73 -11.77 -18.78 2.06
N ARG A 74 -12.02 -19.51 0.97
CA ARG A 74 -11.55 -19.14 -0.38
C ARG A 74 -12.48 -18.13 -1.03
N ILE A 75 -12.73 -17.04 -0.33
CA ILE A 75 -13.54 -15.92 -0.80
C ILE A 75 -12.55 -14.90 -1.39
N PRO A 76 -12.71 -14.48 -2.66
CA PRO A 76 -11.87 -13.45 -3.25
C PRO A 76 -11.90 -12.17 -2.40
N VAL A 77 -10.72 -11.61 -2.17
CA VAL A 77 -10.56 -10.37 -1.42
C VAL A 77 -10.90 -9.20 -2.32
N GLN A 78 -11.44 -8.12 -1.76
CA GLN A 78 -11.66 -6.87 -2.47
C GLN A 78 -10.49 -5.93 -2.20
N ALA A 79 -9.73 -5.58 -3.23
CA ALA A 79 -8.67 -4.58 -3.15
C ALA A 79 -9.22 -3.20 -3.52
N SER A 80 -8.67 -2.17 -2.92
CA SER A 80 -8.91 -0.78 -3.32
C SER A 80 -7.67 0.05 -3.05
N ARG A 81 -7.36 1.00 -3.93
CA ARG A 81 -6.22 1.90 -3.78
C ARG A 81 -6.55 3.05 -2.84
N THR A 82 -5.80 3.20 -1.74
CA THR A 82 -6.01 4.32 -0.81
C THR A 82 -5.27 5.60 -1.22
N ILE A 83 -4.08 5.45 -1.82
CA ILE A 83 -3.24 6.56 -2.29
C ILE A 83 -3.22 6.51 -3.80
N SER A 84 -3.81 7.51 -4.45
CA SER A 84 -3.85 7.58 -5.91
C SER A 84 -2.45 7.64 -6.53
N ILE A 85 -2.33 7.09 -7.74
CA ILE A 85 -1.12 7.24 -8.55
C ILE A 85 -0.91 8.73 -8.83
N PRO A 86 0.26 9.30 -8.52
CA PRO A 86 0.52 10.72 -8.76
C PRO A 86 0.32 11.11 -10.23
N SER A 87 -0.20 12.31 -10.47
CA SER A 87 -0.58 12.75 -11.82
C SER A 87 0.58 12.77 -12.83
N ASP A 88 1.80 13.04 -12.38
CA ASP A 88 3.01 12.96 -13.19
C ASP A 88 3.33 11.51 -13.59
N LYS A 89 3.06 10.55 -12.71
CA LYS A 89 3.18 9.12 -13.03
C LYS A 89 2.09 8.65 -13.98
N VAL A 90 0.85 9.12 -13.82
CA VAL A 90 -0.23 8.86 -14.79
C VAL A 90 0.15 9.37 -16.19
N ALA A 91 0.71 10.58 -16.28
CA ALA A 91 1.19 11.14 -17.55
C ALA A 91 2.34 10.31 -18.15
N LEU A 92 3.34 9.96 -17.32
CA LEU A 92 4.46 9.12 -17.74
C LEU A 92 4.01 7.73 -18.21
N ASN A 93 3.06 7.11 -17.50
CA ASN A 93 2.49 5.82 -17.87
C ASN A 93 1.83 5.89 -19.24
N ARG A 94 1.04 6.94 -19.52
CA ARG A 94 0.42 7.13 -20.84
C ARG A 94 1.45 7.20 -21.96
N GLU A 95 2.54 7.96 -21.75
CA GLU A 95 3.63 8.06 -22.73
C GLU A 95 4.33 6.70 -22.95
N ALA A 96 4.71 6.04 -21.85
CA ALA A 96 5.39 4.75 -21.90
C ALA A 96 4.52 3.67 -22.54
N GLN A 97 3.26 3.56 -22.14
CA GLN A 97 2.29 2.60 -22.68
C GLN A 97 2.06 2.83 -24.18
N ALA A 98 1.95 4.08 -24.63
CA ALA A 98 1.82 4.39 -26.06
C ALA A 98 3.03 3.93 -26.88
N VAL A 99 4.25 4.07 -26.35
CA VAL A 99 5.48 3.56 -26.99
C VAL A 99 5.52 2.04 -26.96
N LEU A 100 5.24 1.42 -25.81
CA LEU A 100 5.25 -0.02 -25.62
C LEU A 100 4.18 -0.73 -26.49
N ALA A 101 3.02 -0.09 -26.68
CA ALA A 101 1.97 -0.56 -27.56
C ALA A 101 2.41 -0.60 -29.03
N LYS A 102 3.10 0.44 -29.51
CA LYS A 102 3.67 0.46 -30.87
C LYS A 102 4.69 -0.67 -31.09
N LEU A 103 5.35 -1.12 -30.02
CA LEU A 103 6.29 -2.24 -30.04
C LEU A 103 5.62 -3.61 -29.84
N GLY A 104 4.29 -3.65 -29.65
CA GLY A 104 3.56 -4.89 -29.31
C GLY A 104 4.00 -5.52 -27.99
N SER A 105 4.55 -4.72 -27.07
CA SER A 105 5.11 -5.21 -25.81
C SER A 105 4.01 -5.51 -24.80
N VAL A 106 4.11 -6.63 -24.08
CA VAL A 106 3.19 -6.98 -22.98
C VAL A 106 3.20 -5.94 -21.85
N TRP A 107 4.28 -5.15 -21.73
CA TRP A 107 4.42 -4.13 -20.70
C TRP A 107 3.50 -2.93 -20.88
N GLN A 108 2.85 -2.79 -22.04
CA GLN A 108 1.82 -1.77 -22.25
C GLN A 108 0.62 -1.92 -21.31
N TYR A 109 0.43 -3.10 -20.71
CA TYR A 109 -0.66 -3.40 -19.77
C TYR A 109 -0.26 -3.21 -18.30
N TYR A 110 0.88 -2.57 -18.05
CA TYR A 110 1.37 -2.27 -16.71
C TYR A 110 1.57 -0.77 -16.54
N GLU A 111 1.43 -0.31 -15.31
CA GLU A 111 1.62 1.08 -14.92
C GLU A 111 2.55 1.18 -13.72
N LEU A 112 3.41 2.21 -13.72
CA LEU A 112 4.19 2.62 -12.57
C LEU A 112 3.26 3.30 -11.56
N VAL A 113 3.19 2.77 -10.34
CA VAL A 113 2.47 3.45 -9.26
C VAL A 113 3.33 4.61 -8.76
N ASP A 114 4.55 4.31 -8.31
CA ASP A 114 5.60 5.29 -8.01
C ASP A 114 6.95 4.59 -7.79
N THR A 115 7.98 5.39 -7.55
CA THR A 115 9.32 4.97 -7.16
C THR A 115 9.66 5.54 -5.78
N GLN A 116 10.12 4.71 -4.87
CA GLN A 116 10.65 5.11 -3.56
C GLN A 116 12.17 5.11 -3.56
N TRP A 117 12.77 6.18 -3.06
CA TRP A 117 14.22 6.31 -2.90
C TRP A 117 14.58 6.99 -1.56
N PRO A 118 15.79 6.79 -1.03
CA PRO A 118 16.22 7.43 0.20
C PRO A 118 16.69 8.86 -0.04
N THR A 119 16.23 9.81 0.77
CA THR A 119 16.73 11.21 0.73
C THR A 119 17.93 11.44 1.65
N TYR A 120 18.13 10.57 2.63
CA TYR A 120 19.26 10.63 3.56
C TYR A 120 19.84 9.23 3.83
N PRO A 121 20.66 8.67 2.92
CA PRO A 121 21.12 7.28 2.98
C PRO A 121 21.79 6.87 4.30
N SER A 122 22.49 7.76 4.99
CA SER A 122 23.10 7.42 6.28
C SER A 122 22.09 7.25 7.44
N SER A 123 20.82 7.58 7.23
CA SER A 123 19.77 7.39 8.24
C SER A 123 19.58 5.91 8.54
N LYS A 124 19.65 5.54 9.82
CA LYS A 124 19.36 4.17 10.26
C LYS A 124 17.84 3.89 10.19
N PRO A 125 17.43 2.64 9.96
CA PRO A 125 16.05 2.23 10.14
C PRO A 125 15.50 2.60 11.52
N SER A 126 14.22 2.95 11.57
CA SER A 126 13.51 3.10 12.84
C SER A 126 13.39 1.78 13.58
N ALA A 127 13.32 1.83 14.92
CA ALA A 127 13.12 0.63 15.72
C ALA A 127 11.70 0.06 15.51
N TRP A 128 11.65 -1.20 15.07
CA TRP A 128 10.43 -1.99 14.79
C TRP A 128 9.51 -2.16 16.01
N ASN A 129 10.06 -2.10 17.23
CA ASN A 129 9.33 -2.28 18.48
C ASN A 129 8.89 -0.97 19.15
N SER A 130 9.05 0.17 18.48
CA SER A 130 8.73 1.46 19.09
C SER A 130 7.23 1.68 19.27
N GLY A 131 6.39 1.02 18.47
CA GLY A 131 4.95 1.29 18.41
C GLY A 131 4.61 2.71 17.91
N LEU A 132 5.62 3.44 17.38
CA LEU A 132 5.50 4.80 16.90
C LEU A 132 5.30 4.82 15.38
N SER A 133 4.68 5.90 14.86
CA SER A 133 4.52 6.12 13.41
C SER A 133 5.84 6.06 12.63
N GLN A 134 6.96 6.33 13.30
CA GLN A 134 8.31 6.28 12.73
C GLN A 134 8.75 4.88 12.31
N ALA A 135 8.19 3.82 12.91
CA ALA A 135 8.46 2.44 12.52
C ALA A 135 7.94 2.14 11.09
N VAL A 136 6.92 2.87 10.65
CA VAL A 136 6.43 2.85 9.26
C VAL A 136 7.24 3.82 8.38
N SER A 137 7.40 5.07 8.83
CA SER A 137 7.88 6.13 7.92
C SER A 137 9.36 6.07 7.54
N ASN A 138 10.19 5.35 8.30
CA ASN A 138 11.60 5.13 7.99
C ASN A 138 12.00 3.67 8.24
N LYS A 139 11.09 2.74 7.92
CA LYS A 139 11.30 1.29 8.01
C LYS A 139 12.56 0.81 7.27
N PRO A 140 12.84 1.22 6.01
CA PRO A 140 14.05 0.77 5.31
C PRO A 140 15.34 1.50 5.74
N GLY A 141 15.24 2.53 6.60
CA GLY A 141 16.30 3.52 6.75
C GLY A 141 16.36 4.45 5.54
N GLY A 142 17.34 5.35 5.52
CA GLY A 142 17.54 6.23 4.37
C GLY A 142 16.57 7.41 4.23
N GLN A 143 15.57 7.55 5.11
CA GLN A 143 14.44 8.49 4.97
C GLN A 143 13.78 8.35 3.59
N PRO A 144 12.98 7.30 3.37
CA PRO A 144 12.39 7.04 2.07
C PRO A 144 11.39 8.12 1.66
N THR A 145 11.39 8.45 0.37
CA THR A 145 10.36 9.27 -0.27
C THR A 145 9.87 8.60 -1.56
N PRO A 146 8.55 8.57 -1.83
CA PRO A 146 7.49 8.88 -0.88
C PRO A 146 7.47 7.85 0.26
N VAL A 147 7.01 8.26 1.44
CA VAL A 147 6.96 7.39 2.62
C VAL A 147 5.98 6.23 2.42
N PHE A 148 4.82 6.52 1.84
CA PHE A 148 3.77 5.54 1.59
C PHE A 148 3.75 5.21 0.09
N LEU A 149 4.24 4.02 -0.24
CA LEU A 149 4.19 3.45 -1.59
C LEU A 149 3.80 1.99 -1.46
N THR A 150 2.68 1.63 -2.07
CA THR A 150 2.06 0.31 -1.87
C THR A 150 1.51 -0.21 -3.17
N ASN A 151 1.81 -1.48 -3.46
CA ASN A 151 1.17 -2.23 -4.53
C ASN A 151 -0.12 -2.86 -4.01
N ILE A 152 -1.25 -2.66 -4.68
CA ILE A 152 -2.52 -3.22 -4.21
C ILE A 152 -2.53 -4.76 -4.16
N THR A 153 -1.67 -5.43 -4.94
CA THR A 153 -1.65 -6.90 -5.04
C THR A 153 -0.69 -7.54 -4.05
N MET A 154 0.36 -6.83 -3.64
CA MET A 154 1.38 -7.33 -2.70
C MET A 154 1.22 -6.72 -1.29
N GLU A 155 0.77 -5.47 -1.20
CA GLU A 155 0.56 -4.71 0.03
C GLU A 155 -0.91 -4.35 0.25
N THR A 156 -1.85 -5.22 -0.16
CA THR A 156 -3.31 -4.98 -0.11
C THR A 156 -3.79 -4.43 1.24
N TYR A 157 -3.23 -4.94 2.34
CA TYR A 157 -3.62 -4.60 3.71
C TYR A 157 -2.70 -3.59 4.38
N PHE A 158 -1.69 -3.08 3.65
CA PHE A 158 -0.68 -2.16 4.16
C PHE A 158 -0.71 -0.79 3.46
N GLN A 159 -1.90 -0.38 3.01
CA GLN A 159 -2.09 0.86 2.23
C GLN A 159 -2.28 2.12 3.07
N SER A 160 -2.88 1.97 4.25
CA SER A 160 -3.05 3.01 5.24
C SER A 160 -3.13 2.36 6.62
N GLY A 161 -2.71 3.08 7.67
CA GLY A 161 -2.44 2.55 9.02
C GLY A 161 -3.65 2.06 9.82
N ASN A 162 -4.49 1.20 9.24
CA ASN A 162 -5.64 0.60 9.91
C ASN A 162 -5.27 -0.60 10.80
N GLN A 163 -3.98 -0.85 11.00
CA GLN A 163 -3.43 -1.88 11.88
C GLN A 163 -2.15 -1.34 12.54
N PRO A 164 -1.79 -1.82 13.74
CA PRO A 164 -0.52 -1.52 14.39
C PRO A 164 0.65 -1.80 13.45
N ALA A 165 1.60 -0.85 13.36
CA ALA A 165 2.78 -0.96 12.50
C ALA A 165 3.49 -2.32 12.66
N CYS A 166 3.65 -2.78 13.90
CA CYS A 166 4.32 -4.05 14.20
C CYS A 166 3.66 -5.29 13.57
N ASN A 167 2.34 -5.31 13.32
CA ASN A 167 1.68 -6.42 12.63
C ASN A 167 1.91 -6.41 11.11
N GLN A 168 2.47 -5.31 10.61
CA GLN A 168 2.67 -5.04 9.19
C GLN A 168 4.16 -5.00 8.83
N GLU A 169 5.03 -5.34 9.78
CA GLU A 169 6.45 -5.31 9.60
C GLU A 169 7.00 -6.72 9.37
N GLU A 170 7.71 -6.90 8.25
CA GLU A 170 8.46 -8.14 8.00
C GLU A 170 9.50 -8.39 9.11
N ASN A 171 9.63 -9.65 9.54
CA ASN A 171 10.55 -10.14 10.58
C ASN A 171 10.26 -9.66 12.01
N VAL A 172 9.03 -9.26 12.34
CA VAL A 172 8.65 -9.05 13.75
C VAL A 172 8.60 -10.40 14.49
N PRO A 173 9.36 -10.57 15.59
CA PRO A 173 9.35 -11.82 16.36
C PRO A 173 7.96 -12.17 16.90
N ASN A 174 7.59 -13.46 16.86
CA ASN A 174 6.28 -13.95 17.31
C ASN A 174 5.98 -13.73 18.80
N ASN A 175 6.99 -13.37 19.60
CA ASN A 175 6.86 -13.09 21.04
C ASN A 175 6.58 -11.60 21.34
N VAL A 176 6.35 -10.78 20.33
CA VAL A 176 6.15 -9.34 20.46
C VAL A 176 4.69 -9.05 20.74
N ASN A 177 4.42 -8.39 21.87
CA ASN A 177 3.11 -7.83 22.15
C ASN A 177 2.94 -6.52 21.38
N CYS A 178 2.29 -6.61 20.23
CA CYS A 178 1.89 -5.46 19.45
C CYS A 178 0.94 -4.54 20.24
N PRO A 179 1.08 -3.21 20.15
CA PRO A 179 0.07 -2.28 20.64
C PRO A 179 -1.29 -2.64 20.05
N SER A 180 -2.36 -2.57 20.85
CA SER A 180 -3.71 -2.76 20.34
C SER A 180 -4.03 -1.72 19.26
N ASP A 181 -4.81 -2.11 18.26
CA ASP A 181 -5.34 -1.21 17.24
C ASP A 181 -5.81 0.10 17.90
N TYR A 182 -5.36 1.25 17.38
CA TYR A 182 -6.05 2.50 17.68
C TYR A 182 -7.48 2.28 17.23
N ALA A 183 -8.43 2.25 18.18
CA ALA A 183 -9.84 1.97 17.92
C ALA A 183 -10.24 2.57 16.58
N SER A 184 -10.50 1.70 15.62
CA SER A 184 -10.73 2.02 14.22
C SER A 184 -11.83 3.08 14.15
N LEU A 185 -11.44 4.34 13.99
CA LEU A 185 -12.39 5.34 13.55
C LEU A 185 -12.67 4.98 12.09
N PRO A 186 -13.91 4.59 11.74
CA PRO A 186 -14.23 4.32 10.35
C PRO A 186 -13.94 5.59 9.53
N PRO A 187 -13.57 5.47 8.25
CA PRO A 187 -13.39 6.61 7.37
C PRO A 187 -14.63 7.50 7.44
N GLY A 188 -14.49 8.73 7.94
CA GLY A 188 -15.60 9.69 8.08
C GLY A 188 -16.19 9.87 9.49
N ALA A 189 -15.67 9.22 10.54
CA ALA A 189 -16.13 9.51 11.91
C ALA A 189 -15.59 10.88 12.40
N LEU A 190 -16.51 11.81 12.70
CA LEU A 190 -16.19 13.06 13.39
C LEU A 190 -15.54 12.76 14.75
N SER A 191 -14.27 13.11 14.89
CA SER A 191 -13.53 13.05 16.14
C SER A 191 -14.27 13.84 17.22
N ARG A 192 -14.83 13.17 18.23
CA ARG A 192 -15.33 13.88 19.43
C ARG A 192 -14.14 14.63 20.04
N PRO A 193 -14.29 15.91 20.41
CA PRO A 193 -13.19 16.66 21.01
C PRO A 193 -12.76 15.96 22.31
N ILE A 194 -11.50 15.54 22.35
CA ILE A 194 -10.87 14.99 23.54
C ILE A 194 -10.91 16.10 24.61
N LEU A 195 -11.61 15.85 25.72
CA LEU A 195 -11.59 16.76 26.86
C LEU A 195 -10.13 16.99 27.29
N PRO A 196 -9.70 18.24 27.53
CA PRO A 196 -8.32 18.52 27.85
C PRO A 196 -7.94 17.86 29.17
N ILE A 197 -6.94 16.98 29.11
CA ILE A 197 -6.18 16.52 30.28
C ILE A 197 -5.64 17.79 30.96
N ARG A 198 -5.99 18.00 32.23
CA ARG A 198 -5.42 19.06 33.07
C ARG A 198 -3.89 18.97 33.02
N ARG A 199 -3.25 19.93 32.34
CA ARG A 199 -1.80 20.08 32.31
C ARG A 199 -1.30 20.64 33.64
N SER A 200 -0.33 19.97 34.27
CA SER A 200 0.76 20.66 34.94
C SER A 200 2.01 20.53 34.07
N GLY A 201 2.54 21.65 33.57
CA GLY A 201 3.87 21.71 32.96
C GLY A 201 3.87 21.96 31.44
N GLN A 202 4.37 23.13 31.05
CA GLN A 202 4.61 23.56 29.68
C GLN A 202 5.62 22.66 28.92
N ARG A 203 5.29 22.32 27.67
CA ARG A 203 6.07 22.70 26.47
C ARG A 203 5.14 22.69 25.25
N ARG A 204 5.42 23.60 24.31
CA ARG A 204 4.59 23.95 23.15
C ARG A 204 4.41 22.73 22.23
N SER A 205 3.17 22.40 21.90
CA SER A 205 2.85 21.49 20.80
C SER A 205 2.48 22.37 19.61
N THR A 206 3.32 22.35 18.58
CA THR A 206 2.98 22.93 17.28
C THR A 206 2.10 21.90 16.59
N THR A 207 0.79 22.16 16.56
CA THR A 207 -0.16 21.40 15.75
C THR A 207 0.01 21.86 14.30
N VAL A 208 0.48 20.98 13.42
CA VAL A 208 0.34 21.16 11.97
C VAL A 208 -0.87 20.35 11.54
N HIS A 209 -1.99 21.04 11.27
CA HIS A 209 -3.09 20.48 10.50
C HIS A 209 -2.73 20.63 9.02
N LEU A 210 -2.54 19.51 8.32
CA LEU A 210 -2.56 19.49 6.87
C LEU A 210 -4.01 19.24 6.45
N GLN A 211 -4.65 20.37 6.18
CA GLN A 211 -5.93 20.48 5.49
C GLN A 211 -5.69 20.14 4.03
N SER A 212 -6.49 19.23 3.46
CA SER A 212 -6.48 18.92 2.04
C SER A 212 -6.78 20.19 1.22
N PRO A 213 -6.00 20.50 0.17
CA PRO A 213 -6.53 21.25 -0.94
C PRO A 213 -7.27 20.31 -1.91
N GLU A 214 -8.25 20.90 -2.57
CA GLU A 214 -9.17 20.34 -3.59
C GLU A 214 -8.46 19.63 -4.76
#